data_AF-A0A7C4BHA6-F1
#
_entry.id   AF-A0A7C4BHA6-F1
#
_cell.length_a   1.000
_cell.length_b   1.000
_cell.length_c   1.000
_cell.angle_alpha   90.00
_cell.angle_beta   90.00
_cell.angle_gamma   90.00
#
_symmetry.space_group_name_H-M   'P 1'
#
loop_
_entity.id
_entity.type
_entity.pdbx_description
1 polymer ?
#
loop_
_entity_poly.entity_id
_entity_poly.type
_entity_poly.pdbx_seq_one_letter_code
_entity_poly.pdbx_strand_id
1 'polypeptide(L)'
;MKRWLAVSVAANVLLGVVLVSRCVHPLCAQEPKKKVPYAQWPQMNFKGVRVLIAATERLSNQGFAGASPKECENTLIVFPNVEKGVWFTNRDYGFGPVVRDIKIYYLDKEFRVLGSDVMAKETGVSVPPAGTAIAVEGLPEK
;
A
#
# COMPACT_ATOMS: atom_id res chain seq x y z
N MET A 1 3.07 44.53 -41.72
CA MET A 1 3.99 43.99 -42.74
C MET A 1 4.62 42.73 -42.16
N LYS A 2 4.15 41.52 -42.52
CA LYS A 2 4.75 40.57 -43.49
C LYS A 2 6.22 40.26 -43.13
N ARG A 3 6.61 39.03 -42.79
CA ARG A 3 6.54 37.83 -43.64
C ARG A 3 6.51 36.53 -42.80
N TRP A 4 5.58 35.64 -43.12
CA TRP A 4 5.59 34.23 -42.71
C TRP A 4 6.10 33.40 -43.90
N LEU A 5 7.08 32.52 -43.67
CA LEU A 5 7.45 31.52 -44.66
C LEU A 5 6.37 30.43 -44.67
N ALA A 6 5.59 30.38 -45.76
CA ALA A 6 4.79 29.23 -46.09
C ALA A 6 5.70 28.20 -46.77
N VAL A 7 5.87 27.04 -46.13
CA VAL A 7 6.38 25.84 -46.81
C VAL A 7 5.17 25.02 -47.19
N SER A 8 4.91 24.97 -48.49
CA SER A 8 3.87 24.13 -49.09
C SER A 8 4.22 22.66 -48.89
N VAL A 9 3.35 21.90 -48.21
CA VAL A 9 3.37 20.44 -48.24
C VAL A 9 2.26 20.00 -49.17
N ALA A 10 2.66 19.43 -50.31
CA ALA A 10 1.77 18.85 -51.29
C ALA A 10 0.93 17.74 -50.65
N ALA A 11 -0.38 17.83 -50.83
CA ALA A 11 -1.31 16.78 -50.52
C ALA A 11 -1.18 15.66 -51.55
N ASN A 12 -0.77 14.47 -51.11
CA ASN A 12 -1.13 13.23 -51.78
C ASN A 12 -1.96 12.41 -50.79
N VAL A 13 -3.26 12.41 -51.02
CA VAL A 13 -4.22 11.53 -50.38
C VAL A 13 -4.02 10.13 -50.96
N LEU A 14 -3.57 9.19 -50.14
CA LEU A 14 -3.81 7.77 -50.38
C LEU A 14 -3.65 6.99 -49.08
N LEU A 15 -4.79 6.47 -48.63
CA LEU A 15 -4.98 5.34 -47.73
C LEU A 15 -4.16 5.27 -46.43
N GLY A 16 -4.91 5.31 -45.31
CA GLY A 16 -4.60 4.44 -44.18
C GLY A 16 -4.11 5.17 -42.93
N VAL A 17 -4.81 4.88 -41.84
CA VAL A 17 -4.41 5.06 -40.45
C VAL A 17 -4.44 6.51 -39.96
N VAL A 18 -5.57 6.88 -39.37
CA VAL A 18 -5.60 7.92 -38.34
C VAL A 18 -4.79 7.40 -37.15
N LEU A 19 -3.50 7.69 -37.13
CA LEU A 19 -2.67 7.56 -35.93
C LEU A 19 -3.10 8.70 -34.98
N VAL A 20 -4.13 8.43 -34.18
CA VAL A 20 -4.36 9.20 -32.96
C VAL A 20 -3.20 8.83 -32.04
N SER A 21 -2.14 9.62 -32.08
CA SER A 21 -1.09 9.60 -31.07
C SER A 21 -1.72 10.08 -29.77
N ARG A 22 -2.42 9.18 -29.08
CA ARG A 22 -2.76 9.34 -27.69
C ARG A 22 -1.43 9.18 -26.95
N CYS A 23 -0.84 10.28 -26.53
CA CYS A 23 0.09 10.30 -25.42
C CYS A 23 -0.68 9.85 -24.17
N VAL A 24 -0.94 8.55 -24.07
CA VAL A 24 -1.30 7.92 -22.81
C VAL A 24 0.00 7.92 -22.04
N HIS A 25 0.10 8.80 -21.04
CA HIS A 25 1.15 8.71 -20.04
C HIS A 25 1.27 7.24 -19.64
N PRO A 26 2.45 6.61 -19.72
CA PRO A 26 2.62 5.36 -19.03
C PRO A 26 2.40 5.70 -17.56
N LEU A 27 1.25 5.27 -17.01
CA LEU A 27 1.15 4.92 -15.61
C LEU A 27 2.43 4.17 -15.32
N CYS A 28 3.38 4.84 -14.66
CA CYS A 28 4.66 4.26 -14.32
C CYS A 28 4.31 3.02 -13.50
N ALA A 29 4.36 1.85 -14.15
CA ALA A 29 4.22 0.59 -13.48
C ALA A 29 5.37 0.55 -12.48
N GLN A 30 5.04 0.78 -11.21
CA GLN A 30 6.03 0.68 -10.14
C GLN A 30 6.60 -0.73 -10.23
N GLU A 31 7.93 -0.85 -10.30
CA GLU A 31 8.54 -2.17 -10.31
C GLU A 31 8.04 -2.96 -9.09
N PRO A 32 7.60 -4.21 -9.28
CA PRO A 32 7.05 -5.00 -8.19
C PRO A 32 8.09 -5.13 -7.08
N LYS A 33 7.80 -4.53 -5.92
CA LYS A 33 8.60 -4.70 -4.72
C LYS A 33 8.50 -6.15 -4.27
N LYS A 34 9.60 -6.89 -4.31
CA LYS A 34 9.59 -8.28 -3.83
C LYS A 34 9.19 -8.34 -2.35
N LYS A 35 8.07 -9.03 -2.06
CA LYS A 35 7.59 -9.38 -0.72
C LYS A 35 8.72 -10.00 0.09
N VAL A 36 8.98 -9.45 1.27
CA VAL A 36 9.84 -10.03 2.29
C VAL A 36 9.06 -11.17 2.96
N PRO A 37 9.52 -12.43 2.89
CA PRO A 37 8.84 -13.55 3.56
C PRO A 37 8.67 -13.28 5.06
N TYR A 38 7.48 -13.53 5.61
CA TYR A 38 7.19 -13.25 7.03
C TYR A 38 8.11 -14.01 8.00
N ALA A 39 8.65 -15.16 7.61
CA ALA A 39 9.65 -15.89 8.41
C ALA A 39 10.96 -15.10 8.62
N GLN A 40 11.23 -14.09 7.79
CA GLN A 40 12.43 -13.25 7.88
C GLN A 40 12.18 -11.96 8.67
N TRP A 41 10.95 -11.70 9.13
CA TRP A 41 10.64 -10.53 9.94
C TRP A 41 11.05 -10.77 11.40
N PRO A 42 11.41 -9.71 12.14
CA PRO A 42 11.44 -9.77 13.60
C PRO A 42 10.06 -10.18 14.11
N GLN A 43 10.00 -11.26 14.89
CA GLN A 43 8.73 -11.84 15.33
C GLN A 43 8.85 -12.59 16.64
N MET A 44 7.72 -12.79 17.30
CA MET A 44 7.58 -13.66 18.46
C MET A 44 6.27 -14.47 18.36
N ASN A 45 6.18 -15.54 19.14
CA ASN A 45 4.92 -16.26 19.34
C ASN A 45 4.40 -15.98 20.74
N PHE A 46 3.14 -15.60 20.84
CA PHE A 46 2.45 -15.43 22.12
C PHE A 46 1.14 -16.19 22.09
N LYS A 47 1.04 -17.24 22.92
CA LYS A 47 -0.17 -18.07 23.05
C LYS A 47 -0.72 -18.58 21.71
N GLY A 48 0.18 -18.98 20.79
CA GLY A 48 -0.21 -19.48 19.47
C GLY A 48 -0.47 -18.39 18.42
N VAL A 49 -0.37 -17.11 18.79
CA VAL A 49 -0.45 -15.98 17.86
C VAL A 49 0.96 -15.56 17.46
N ARG A 50 1.23 -15.49 16.16
CA ARG A 50 2.44 -14.90 15.60
C ARG A 50 2.33 -13.38 15.63
N VAL A 51 3.26 -12.74 16.32
CA VAL A 51 3.38 -11.29 16.42
C VAL A 51 4.56 -10.87 15.55
N LEU A 52 4.27 -10.22 14.43
CA LEU A 52 5.27 -9.63 13.53
C LEU A 52 5.54 -8.19 13.94
N ILE A 53 6.80 -7.77 13.93
CA ILE A 53 7.19 -6.39 14.25
C ILE A 53 7.67 -5.72 12.97
N ALA A 54 6.95 -4.67 12.53
CA ALA A 54 7.30 -3.86 11.37
C ALA A 54 8.44 -2.88 11.69
N ALA A 55 9.59 -3.40 12.12
CA ALA A 55 10.69 -2.62 12.70
C ALA A 55 11.44 -1.71 11.71
N THR A 56 11.13 -1.78 10.41
CA THR A 56 11.74 -0.93 9.39
C THR A 56 10.68 -0.37 8.46
N GLU A 57 11.00 0.70 7.74
CA GLU A 57 10.12 1.30 6.74
C GLU A 57 9.68 0.28 5.69
N ARG A 58 10.58 -0.62 5.26
CA ARG A 58 10.24 -1.67 4.28
C ARG A 58 9.18 -2.63 4.81
N LEU A 59 9.28 -3.04 6.07
CA LEU A 59 8.29 -3.94 6.67
C LEU A 59 6.97 -3.21 6.93
N SER A 60 7.04 -1.95 7.37
CA SER A 60 5.87 -1.09 7.56
C SER A 60 5.10 -0.85 6.25
N ASN A 61 5.82 -0.60 5.15
CA ASN A 61 5.21 -0.43 3.83
C ASN A 61 4.67 -1.74 3.24
N GLN A 62 5.11 -2.90 3.73
CA GLN A 62 4.57 -4.18 3.29
C GLN A 62 3.31 -4.57 4.06
N GLY A 63 3.32 -4.53 5.40
CA GLY A 63 2.19 -4.99 6.21
C GLY A 63 1.69 -6.38 5.79
N PHE A 64 0.37 -6.52 5.59
CA PHE A 64 -0.28 -7.73 5.05
C PHE A 64 -0.27 -7.85 3.51
N ALA A 65 0.33 -6.91 2.79
CA ALA A 65 0.37 -6.95 1.33
C ALA A 65 1.13 -8.20 0.82
N GLY A 66 0.49 -8.94 -0.10
CA GLY A 66 1.01 -10.19 -0.64
C GLY A 66 0.94 -11.38 0.33
N ALA A 67 0.25 -11.26 1.46
CA ALA A 67 -0.05 -12.38 2.34
C ALA A 67 -1.07 -13.33 1.72
N SER A 68 -0.79 -14.63 1.80
CA SER A 68 -1.81 -15.67 1.60
C SER A 68 -2.77 -15.73 2.79
N PRO A 69 -3.99 -16.28 2.62
CA PRO A 69 -4.93 -16.46 3.73
C PRO A 69 -4.31 -17.18 4.94
N LYS A 70 -3.52 -18.23 4.69
CA LYS A 70 -2.79 -18.98 5.72
C LYS A 70 -1.73 -18.14 6.45
N GLU A 71 -1.09 -17.19 5.78
CA GLU A 71 -0.15 -16.27 6.42
C GLU A 71 -0.87 -15.23 7.31
N CYS A 72 -2.15 -14.95 7.06
CA CYS A 72 -2.96 -14.07 7.89
C CYS A 72 -3.52 -14.77 9.15
N GLU A 73 -3.64 -16.09 9.13
CA GLU A 73 -4.17 -16.87 10.26
C GLU A 73 -3.29 -16.70 11.50
N ASN A 74 -3.94 -16.44 12.64
CA ASN A 74 -3.30 -16.24 13.96
C ASN A 74 -2.06 -15.34 13.90
N THR A 75 -2.08 -14.33 13.03
CA THR A 75 -0.96 -13.42 12.83
C THR A 75 -1.43 -11.99 13.03
N LEU A 76 -0.71 -11.23 13.86
CA LEU A 76 -0.88 -9.80 13.99
C LEU A 76 0.43 -9.09 13.62
N ILE A 77 0.31 -7.85 13.15
CA ILE A 77 1.46 -6.99 12.86
C ILE A 77 1.42 -5.80 13.81
N VAL A 78 2.54 -5.55 14.49
CA VAL A 78 2.76 -4.36 15.29
C VAL A 78 3.60 -3.39 14.47
N PHE A 79 3.11 -2.16 14.32
CA PHE A 79 3.83 -1.04 13.73
C PHE A 79 4.33 -0.15 14.87
N PRO A 80 5.58 -0.32 15.31
CA PRO A 80 6.16 0.53 16.34
C PRO A 80 6.51 1.90 15.72
N ASN A 81 6.38 2.97 16.52
CA ASN A 81 6.78 4.33 16.16
C ASN A 81 5.94 4.96 15.03
N VAL A 82 4.62 4.91 15.16
CA VAL A 82 3.72 5.63 14.26
C VAL A 82 3.97 7.13 14.37
N GLU A 83 4.42 7.75 13.28
CA GLU A 83 4.70 9.18 13.22
C GLU A 83 3.44 10.00 12.88
N LYS A 84 3.47 11.29 13.19
CA LYS A 84 2.37 12.20 12.83
C LYS A 84 2.29 12.35 11.30
N GLY A 85 1.08 12.22 10.76
CA GLY A 85 0.82 12.43 9.33
C GLY A 85 0.97 11.18 8.47
N VAL A 86 1.28 10.03 9.06
CA VAL A 86 1.20 8.75 8.36
C VAL A 86 -0.26 8.29 8.26
N TRP A 87 -0.54 7.47 7.26
CA TRP A 87 -1.81 6.79 7.05
C TRP A 87 -1.54 5.33 6.71
N PHE A 88 -2.48 4.46 7.03
CA PHE A 88 -2.43 3.04 6.70
C PHE A 88 -3.27 2.80 5.45
N THR A 89 -2.83 1.91 4.57
CA THR A 89 -3.58 1.58 3.35
C THR A 89 -3.32 0.15 2.88
N ASN A 90 -4.38 -0.48 2.37
CA ASN A 90 -4.34 -1.81 1.76
C ASN A 90 -4.05 -1.79 0.24
N ARG A 91 -3.76 -0.62 -0.33
CA ARG A 91 -3.40 -0.50 -1.75
C ARG A 91 -2.09 -1.21 -2.04
N ASP A 92 -2.04 -1.90 -3.18
CA ASP A 92 -0.82 -2.58 -3.61
C ASP A 92 0.21 -1.56 -4.16
N TYR A 93 1.34 -1.47 -3.48
CA TYR A 93 2.52 -0.67 -3.88
C TYR A 93 3.67 -1.57 -4.36
N GLY A 94 3.33 -2.72 -4.96
CA GLY A 94 4.25 -3.66 -5.58
C GLY A 94 4.52 -4.92 -4.76
N PHE A 95 3.96 -5.06 -3.55
CA PHE A 95 4.15 -6.24 -2.69
C PHE A 95 3.11 -7.35 -2.95
N GLY A 96 2.06 -7.05 -3.71
CA GLY A 96 0.90 -7.90 -3.95
C GLY A 96 -0.34 -7.41 -3.19
N PRO A 97 -1.53 -7.91 -3.53
CA PRO A 97 -2.78 -7.46 -2.93
C PRO A 97 -2.89 -7.88 -1.45
N VAL A 98 -3.60 -7.07 -0.66
CA VAL A 98 -4.13 -7.49 0.65
C VAL A 98 -5.44 -8.24 0.42
N VAL A 99 -5.51 -9.51 0.83
CA VAL A 99 -6.59 -10.42 0.43
C VAL A 99 -7.80 -10.48 1.38
N ARG A 100 -7.78 -9.69 2.47
CA ARG A 100 -8.86 -9.64 3.46
C ARG A 100 -8.98 -8.26 4.08
N ASP A 101 -10.12 -7.96 4.67
CA ASP A 101 -10.28 -6.74 5.46
C ASP A 101 -9.39 -6.81 6.71
N ILE A 102 -8.78 -5.67 7.04
CA ILE A 102 -7.81 -5.59 8.13
C ILE A 102 -8.36 -4.68 9.22
N LYS A 103 -8.68 -5.27 10.38
CA LYS A 103 -8.92 -4.52 11.61
C LYS A 103 -7.59 -3.94 12.10
N ILE A 104 -7.57 -2.64 12.37
CA ILE A 104 -6.42 -1.93 12.92
C ILE A 104 -6.82 -1.22 14.22
N TYR A 105 -5.95 -1.29 15.23
CA TYR A 105 -6.07 -0.57 16.50
C TYR A 105 -4.93 0.43 16.64
N TYR A 106 -5.25 1.58 17.20
CA TYR A 106 -4.31 2.67 17.44
C TYR A 106 -4.10 2.85 18.93
N LEU A 107 -2.85 2.92 19.36
CA LEU A 107 -2.48 3.02 20.76
C LEU A 107 -1.52 4.18 21.02
N ASP A 108 -1.57 4.74 22.22
CA ASP A 108 -0.57 5.67 22.73
C ASP A 108 0.72 4.93 23.20
N LYS A 109 1.67 5.69 23.75
CA LYS A 109 2.96 5.15 24.22
C LYS A 109 2.82 4.27 25.45
N GLU A 110 1.71 4.42 26.17
CA GLU A 110 1.34 3.67 27.36
C GLU A 110 0.46 2.45 27.03
N PHE A 111 0.34 2.09 25.74
CA PHE A 111 -0.47 0.97 25.23
C PHE A 111 -1.97 1.10 25.52
N ARG A 112 -2.49 2.31 25.70
CA ARG A 112 -3.93 2.56 25.80
C ARG A 112 -4.52 2.70 24.41
N VAL A 113 -5.68 2.11 24.19
CA VAL A 113 -6.38 2.20 22.90
C VAL A 113 -6.96 3.60 22.73
N LEU A 114 -6.57 4.26 21.64
CA LEU A 114 -7.09 5.56 21.22
C LEU A 114 -8.24 5.42 20.22
N GLY A 115 -8.26 4.34 19.46
CA GLY A 115 -9.29 4.07 18.46
C GLY A 115 -9.03 2.81 17.67
N SER A 116 -9.96 2.49 16.75
CA SER A 116 -9.81 1.37 15.82
C SER A 116 -10.56 1.64 14.53
N ASP A 117 -10.19 0.94 13.46
CA ASP A 117 -10.83 1.02 12.15
C ASP A 117 -10.84 -0.36 11.45
N VAL A 118 -11.59 -0.51 10.37
CA VAL A 118 -11.58 -1.69 9.48
C VAL A 118 -11.23 -1.21 8.08
N MET A 119 -10.04 -1.56 7.60
CA MET A 119 -9.61 -1.25 6.24
C MET A 119 -10.08 -2.33 5.28
N ALA A 120 -10.91 -1.97 4.31
CA ALA A 120 -11.32 -2.86 3.23
C ALA A 120 -10.11 -3.42 2.48
N LYS A 121 -10.17 -4.69 2.07
CA LYS A 121 -9.12 -5.32 1.26
C LYS A 121 -8.82 -4.50 0.01
N GLU A 122 -7.57 -4.52 -0.42
CA GLU A 122 -7.02 -3.85 -1.63
C GLU A 122 -7.14 -2.31 -1.72
N THR A 123 -8.05 -1.67 -0.98
CA THR A 123 -8.44 -0.27 -1.23
C THR A 123 -8.59 0.57 0.03
N GLY A 124 -8.76 -0.07 1.19
CA GLY A 124 -8.95 0.60 2.47
C GLY A 124 -7.84 1.57 2.81
N VAL A 125 -8.22 2.64 3.49
CA VAL A 125 -7.32 3.66 4.03
C VAL A 125 -7.80 3.98 5.44
N SER A 126 -6.88 4.15 6.36
CA SER A 126 -7.19 4.58 7.72
C SER A 126 -6.17 5.60 8.22
N VAL A 127 -6.66 6.60 8.95
CA VAL A 127 -5.85 7.70 9.49
C VAL A 127 -5.79 7.55 11.01
N PRO A 128 -4.58 7.41 11.59
CA PRO A 128 -4.42 7.32 13.03
C PRO A 128 -4.96 8.57 13.77
N PRO A 129 -5.66 8.40 14.91
CA PRO A 129 -5.98 9.50 15.81
C PRO A 129 -4.72 10.22 16.30
N ALA A 130 -4.87 11.49 16.69
CA ALA A 130 -3.78 12.25 17.30
C ALA A 130 -3.27 11.55 18.58
N GLY A 131 -1.95 11.51 18.76
CA GLY A 131 -1.31 10.85 19.90
C GLY A 131 -0.99 9.36 19.69
N THR A 132 -1.39 8.79 18.54
CA THR A 132 -1.00 7.42 18.19
C THR A 132 0.51 7.30 18.11
N ALA A 133 1.07 6.29 18.77
CA ALA A 133 2.48 5.93 18.73
C ALA A 133 2.70 4.49 18.25
N ILE A 134 1.66 3.65 18.34
CA ILE A 134 1.69 2.23 17.98
C ILE A 134 0.41 1.92 17.22
N ALA A 135 0.51 1.12 16.16
CA ALA A 135 -0.65 0.50 15.52
C ALA A 135 -0.53 -1.02 15.53
N VAL A 136 -1.66 -1.71 15.63
CA VAL A 136 -1.74 -3.17 15.60
C VAL A 136 -2.80 -3.61 14.60
N GLU A 137 -2.37 -4.38 13.60
CA GLU A 137 -3.25 -4.95 12.58
C GLU A 137 -3.49 -6.44 12.78
N GLY A 138 -4.65 -6.92 12.34
CA GLY A 138 -4.92 -8.35 12.21
C GLY A 138 -5.31 -9.07 13.50
N LEU A 139 -5.64 -8.32 14.55
CA LEU A 139 -6.22 -8.90 15.76
C LEU A 139 -7.46 -9.73 15.40
N PRO A 140 -7.62 -10.97 15.92
CA PRO A 140 -8.80 -11.78 15.69
C PRO A 140 -10.04 -11.04 16.17
N GLU A 141 -11.09 -11.03 15.34
CA GLU A 141 -12.44 -10.73 15.82
C GLU A 141 -12.87 -11.92 16.69
N LYS A 142 -13.35 -11.64 17.90
CA LYS A 142 -13.80 -12.69 18.83
C LYS A 142 -14.87 -13.58 18.21
#